data_AF-A0A7W9GER7-F1
#
_entry.id   AF-A0A7W9GER7-F1
#
_cell.length_a   1.000
_cell.length_b   1.000
_cell.length_c   1.000
_cell.angle_alpha   90.00
_cell.angle_beta   90.00
_cell.angle_gamma   90.00
#
_symmetry.space_group_name_H-M   'P 1'
#
loop_
_entity.id
_entity.type
_entity.pdbx_description
1 polymer ?
#
loop_
_entity_poly.entity_id
_entity_poly.type
_entity_poly.pdbx_seq_one_letter_code
_entity_poly.pdbx_strand_id
1 'polypeptide(L)'
;MKLRILLTGAAVLPLSLLVGQPAGAASADPMTEAFAKAASTYEVPRDLLVSVAYSETHLDGHQGQPSADGGYGVMHLVTAKTLDKAATLTKQPLSALKSDDAANITGGAAVLRSLADELKLDAAARKDAGKWYQAIARYSGASSPAVARLYADTVYEELAKGVNAKTPAGETVTAPARAVTPDRGSYAKVDDLDQPSTLAASTDYPGAAWAPAHSSNYAVSNRPTSDAIDRIVIHVAQGTYAGTISWFQTGPRPNPTSAHYVVRSSDGAITQTVREKDRAFHAGNYNRRSVGIEHEGWVDNATWFTDTMYRSSAALVRNIADRYGIPKDRTHIVGHSEVPEADHTDPGQYWNWTKYMQYVTGGSGGTNPHTPESVCGTGYKVIDSNPLGTAGTVYLLYNTDNGNNCVATIKATSLGTATATTAFLEVEGQTRVTDTGNFAYYAGPVRAAAADKCVKWGGKAGSSTYESGFEHCGS
;
A
#
# COMPACT_ATOMS: atom_id res chain seq x y z
N MET A 1 17.68 -38.88 -83.96
CA MET A 1 18.82 -38.98 -83.02
C MET A 1 19.93 -38.03 -83.47
N LYS A 2 19.94 -36.80 -82.94
CA LYS A 2 21.05 -35.82 -83.05
C LYS A 2 20.82 -34.72 -82.00
N LEU A 3 21.89 -34.47 -81.24
CA LEU A 3 22.07 -33.58 -80.09
C LEU A 3 22.23 -32.11 -80.51
N ARG A 4 21.83 -31.13 -79.67
CA ARG A 4 22.39 -29.74 -79.55
C ARG A 4 21.68 -28.99 -78.39
N ILE A 5 22.33 -28.83 -77.24
CA ILE A 5 23.06 -27.63 -76.74
C ILE A 5 22.16 -26.39 -76.61
N LEU A 6 21.91 -25.97 -75.36
CA LEU A 6 21.28 -24.69 -75.00
C LEU A 6 22.30 -23.82 -74.24
N LEU A 7 22.51 -22.60 -74.74
CA LEU A 7 23.33 -21.54 -74.14
C LEU A 7 22.60 -20.86 -72.97
N THR A 8 23.38 -20.49 -71.96
CA THR A 8 23.01 -19.65 -70.81
C THR A 8 23.01 -18.16 -71.20
N GLY A 9 21.96 -17.43 -70.81
CA GLY A 9 21.87 -15.97 -70.86
C GLY A 9 21.49 -15.43 -69.48
N ALA A 10 22.34 -14.57 -68.91
CA ALA A 10 22.11 -13.91 -67.62
C ALA A 10 21.33 -12.61 -67.82
N ALA A 11 20.26 -12.41 -67.03
CA ALA A 11 19.48 -11.17 -67.00
C ALA A 11 19.78 -10.41 -65.69
N VAL A 12 20.08 -9.11 -65.82
CA VAL A 12 20.34 -8.17 -64.74
C VAL A 12 19.03 -7.49 -64.34
N LEU A 13 18.65 -7.55 -63.07
CA LEU A 13 17.50 -6.85 -62.47
C LEU A 13 17.91 -5.46 -61.93
N PRO A 14 17.09 -4.41 -62.12
CA PRO A 14 17.38 -3.08 -61.56
C PRO A 14 16.97 -2.99 -60.09
N LEU A 15 17.80 -2.31 -59.30
CA LEU A 15 17.64 -2.08 -57.87
C LEU A 15 16.80 -0.81 -57.63
N SER A 16 15.57 -0.99 -57.15
CA SER A 16 14.69 0.12 -56.73
C SER A 16 15.06 0.58 -55.32
N LEU A 17 15.52 1.82 -55.17
CA LEU A 17 15.76 2.48 -53.88
C LEU A 17 14.41 2.82 -53.22
N LEU A 18 14.06 2.12 -52.14
CA LEU A 18 13.02 2.57 -51.21
C LEU A 18 13.58 3.70 -50.34
N VAL A 19 13.04 4.91 -50.52
CA VAL A 19 13.22 6.01 -49.57
C VAL A 19 12.33 5.71 -48.36
N GLY A 20 12.93 5.31 -47.24
CA GLY A 20 12.21 5.13 -45.98
C GLY A 20 11.68 6.46 -45.46
N GLN A 21 10.38 6.51 -45.13
CA GLN A 21 9.83 7.61 -44.34
C GLN A 21 10.53 7.66 -42.97
N PRO A 22 10.83 8.84 -42.42
CA PRO A 22 11.33 8.92 -41.06
C PRO A 22 10.22 8.45 -40.12
N ALA A 23 10.49 7.38 -39.37
CA ALA A 23 9.66 7.00 -38.24
C ALA A 23 9.59 8.20 -37.30
N GLY A 24 8.38 8.74 -37.07
CA GLY A 24 8.17 9.75 -36.05
C GLY A 24 8.62 9.18 -34.72
N ALA A 25 9.65 9.76 -34.12
CA ALA A 25 10.04 9.44 -32.76
C ALA A 25 8.84 9.78 -31.86
N ALA A 26 8.18 8.76 -31.31
CA ALA A 26 7.27 8.95 -30.19
C ALA A 26 8.03 9.72 -29.09
N SER A 27 7.41 10.72 -28.45
CA SER A 27 8.07 11.44 -27.37
C SER A 27 8.49 10.43 -26.30
N ALA A 28 9.70 10.59 -25.78
CA ALA A 28 10.29 9.60 -24.89
C ALA A 28 9.51 9.45 -23.57
N ASP A 29 8.71 10.46 -23.20
CA ASP A 29 8.00 10.57 -21.92
C ASP A 29 6.63 11.30 -22.08
N PRO A 30 5.61 10.66 -22.71
CA PRO A 30 4.34 11.31 -23.05
C PRO A 30 3.56 11.82 -21.84
N MET A 31 3.61 11.17 -20.68
CA MET A 31 2.87 11.59 -19.49
C MET A 31 3.53 12.82 -18.83
N THR A 32 4.86 12.85 -18.77
CA THR A 32 5.65 13.98 -18.26
C THR A 32 5.39 15.24 -19.08
N GLU A 33 5.34 15.11 -20.41
CA GLU A 33 4.98 16.20 -21.31
C GLU A 33 3.53 16.66 -21.10
N ALA A 34 2.59 15.72 -20.92
CA ALA A 34 1.19 16.03 -20.63
C ALA A 34 1.03 16.86 -19.35
N PHE A 35 1.70 16.47 -18.25
CA PHE A 35 1.71 17.25 -17.01
C PHE A 35 2.28 18.66 -17.21
N ALA A 36 3.42 18.79 -17.90
CA ALA A 36 4.03 20.11 -18.15
C ALA A 36 3.10 21.02 -18.97
N LYS A 37 2.48 20.47 -20.02
CA LYS A 37 1.56 21.20 -20.90
C LYS A 37 0.28 21.61 -20.17
N ALA A 38 -0.34 20.70 -19.42
CA ALA A 38 -1.55 20.97 -18.66
C ALA A 38 -1.30 22.01 -17.56
N ALA A 39 -0.20 21.86 -16.81
CA ALA A 39 0.23 22.81 -15.78
C ALA A 39 0.42 24.22 -16.35
N SER A 40 1.12 24.35 -17.48
CA SER A 40 1.33 25.64 -18.14
C SER A 40 0.03 26.25 -18.68
N THR A 41 -0.87 25.43 -19.22
CA THR A 41 -2.12 25.90 -19.85
C THR A 41 -3.11 26.42 -18.82
N TYR A 42 -3.24 25.70 -17.70
CA TYR A 42 -4.24 25.99 -16.67
C TYR A 42 -3.66 26.73 -15.46
N GLU A 43 -2.36 27.03 -15.48
CA GLU A 43 -1.61 27.69 -14.40
C GLU A 43 -1.71 26.96 -13.05
N VAL A 44 -1.79 25.63 -13.10
CA VAL A 44 -1.69 24.76 -11.91
C VAL A 44 -0.20 24.42 -11.69
N PRO A 45 0.35 24.51 -10.47
CA PRO A 45 1.71 24.07 -10.21
C PRO A 45 1.89 22.59 -10.62
N ARG A 46 2.84 22.32 -11.52
CA ARG A 46 3.04 20.97 -12.11
C ARG A 46 3.17 19.88 -11.06
N ASP A 47 4.01 20.11 -10.05
CA ASP A 47 4.30 19.09 -9.04
C ASP A 47 3.10 18.79 -8.15
N LEU A 48 2.23 19.78 -7.91
CA LEU A 48 0.95 19.57 -7.24
C LEU A 48 0.01 18.73 -8.12
N LEU A 49 -0.04 19.00 -9.43
CA LEU A 49 -0.85 18.22 -10.37
C LEU A 49 -0.39 16.75 -10.45
N VAL A 50 0.92 16.50 -10.46
CA VAL A 50 1.50 15.15 -10.37
C VAL A 50 1.15 14.49 -9.02
N SER A 51 1.19 15.25 -7.92
CA SER A 51 0.86 14.71 -6.58
C SER A 51 -0.61 14.32 -6.48
N VAL A 52 -1.52 15.08 -7.10
CA VAL A 52 -2.93 14.68 -7.25
C VAL A 52 -3.02 13.36 -8.01
N ALA A 53 -2.46 13.30 -9.22
CA ALA A 53 -2.49 12.10 -10.05
C ALA A 53 -1.91 10.85 -9.37
N TYR A 54 -0.82 11.03 -8.63
CA TYR A 54 -0.21 9.95 -7.88
C TYR A 54 -1.13 9.50 -6.74
N SER A 55 -1.69 10.43 -5.97
CA SER A 55 -2.64 10.12 -4.89
C SER A 55 -3.92 9.43 -5.40
N GLU A 56 -4.33 9.74 -6.62
CA GLU A 56 -5.54 9.19 -7.22
C GLU A 56 -5.34 7.77 -7.76
N THR A 57 -4.30 7.53 -8.57
CA THR A 57 -4.18 6.26 -9.31
C THR A 57 -2.76 5.71 -9.38
N HIS A 58 -1.81 6.26 -8.62
CA HIS A 58 -0.38 5.98 -8.79
C HIS A 58 0.09 6.19 -10.26
N LEU A 59 -0.45 7.22 -10.93
CA LEU A 59 -0.17 7.54 -12.35
C LEU A 59 -0.62 6.47 -13.34
N ASP A 60 -1.63 5.69 -12.99
CA ASP A 60 -2.23 4.68 -13.86
C ASP A 60 -3.54 5.20 -14.46
N GLY A 61 -3.68 5.11 -15.79
CA GLY A 61 -4.91 5.44 -16.51
C GLY A 61 -5.97 4.33 -16.48
N HIS A 62 -5.64 3.17 -15.91
CA HIS A 62 -6.47 1.97 -15.82
C HIS A 62 -7.09 1.53 -17.15
N GLN A 63 -6.40 1.79 -18.26
CA GLN A 63 -6.86 1.45 -19.62
C GLN A 63 -8.26 2.02 -19.93
N GLY A 64 -8.61 3.14 -19.28
CA GLY A 64 -9.91 3.79 -19.39
C GLY A 64 -11.09 3.07 -18.74
N GLN A 65 -10.83 2.07 -17.88
CA GLN A 65 -11.84 1.47 -17.04
C GLN A 65 -12.19 2.39 -15.85
N PRO A 66 -13.46 2.38 -15.39
CA PRO A 66 -13.86 3.16 -14.24
C PRO A 66 -13.37 2.53 -12.92
N SER A 67 -13.12 3.38 -11.93
CA SER A 67 -13.12 3.01 -10.50
C SER A 67 -14.54 2.63 -10.02
N ALA A 68 -14.64 2.05 -8.82
CA ALA A 68 -15.92 1.70 -8.21
C ALA A 68 -16.86 2.92 -8.04
N ASP A 69 -16.30 4.11 -7.85
CA ASP A 69 -17.04 5.37 -7.73
C ASP A 69 -17.23 6.13 -9.06
N GLY A 70 -16.86 5.52 -10.19
CA GLY A 70 -17.11 6.04 -11.54
C GLY A 70 -16.13 7.12 -12.01
N GLY A 71 -14.94 7.16 -11.39
CA GLY A 71 -13.77 7.93 -11.79
C GLY A 71 -12.97 7.26 -12.91
N TYR A 72 -12.29 8.05 -13.73
CA TYR A 72 -11.55 7.56 -14.90
C TYR A 72 -10.17 8.22 -15.03
N GLY A 73 -9.21 7.44 -15.52
CA GLY A 73 -7.87 7.89 -15.90
C GLY A 73 -7.02 8.41 -14.74
N VAL A 74 -5.84 8.93 -15.10
CA VAL A 74 -4.76 9.34 -14.18
C VAL A 74 -5.18 10.37 -13.11
N MET A 75 -6.17 11.21 -13.41
CA MET A 75 -6.69 12.25 -12.52
C MET A 75 -8.01 11.87 -11.86
N HIS A 76 -8.50 10.63 -12.05
CA HIS A 76 -9.77 10.15 -11.49
C HIS A 76 -10.96 11.11 -11.75
N LEU A 77 -11.25 11.35 -13.03
CA LEU A 77 -12.38 12.20 -13.42
C LEU A 77 -13.70 11.45 -13.26
N VAL A 78 -14.53 11.87 -12.30
CA VAL A 78 -15.78 11.20 -11.89
C VAL A 78 -16.97 11.63 -12.74
N THR A 79 -17.71 10.65 -13.24
CA THR A 79 -18.96 10.85 -14.03
C THR A 79 -20.00 11.66 -13.25
N ALA A 80 -20.77 12.53 -13.92
CA ALA A 80 -21.72 13.46 -13.29
C ALA A 80 -21.09 14.45 -12.30
N LYS A 81 -19.75 14.56 -12.29
CA LYS A 81 -18.98 15.48 -11.44
C LYS A 81 -17.83 16.11 -12.24
N THR A 82 -16.60 15.69 -11.98
CA THR A 82 -15.39 16.29 -12.55
C THR A 82 -15.20 15.92 -14.02
N LEU A 83 -15.68 14.76 -14.48
CA LEU A 83 -15.58 14.34 -15.88
C LEU A 83 -16.38 15.23 -16.84
N ASP A 84 -17.65 15.51 -16.53
CA ASP A 84 -18.49 16.35 -17.39
C ASP A 84 -18.04 17.82 -17.37
N LYS A 85 -17.56 18.27 -16.20
CA LYS A 85 -16.93 19.58 -16.05
C LYS A 85 -15.65 19.67 -16.89
N ALA A 86 -14.79 18.64 -16.85
CA ALA A 86 -13.60 18.55 -17.69
C ALA A 86 -13.95 18.60 -19.18
N ALA A 87 -14.92 17.79 -19.64
CA ALA A 87 -15.37 17.79 -21.04
C ALA A 87 -15.84 19.17 -21.50
N THR A 88 -16.59 19.88 -20.66
CA THR A 88 -17.07 21.24 -20.94
C THR A 88 -15.91 22.23 -21.03
N LEU A 89 -14.98 22.19 -20.07
CA LEU A 89 -13.86 23.13 -19.98
C LEU A 89 -12.80 22.92 -21.06
N THR A 90 -12.52 21.67 -21.43
CA THR A 90 -11.49 21.34 -22.43
C THR A 90 -12.04 21.19 -23.84
N LYS A 91 -13.38 21.09 -23.98
CA LYS A 91 -14.08 20.73 -25.23
C LYS A 91 -13.64 19.38 -25.80
N GLN A 92 -13.12 18.49 -24.95
CA GLN A 92 -12.75 17.13 -25.35
C GLN A 92 -13.94 16.18 -25.19
N PRO A 93 -14.06 15.16 -26.06
CA PRO A 93 -15.10 14.15 -25.91
C PRO A 93 -14.85 13.32 -24.65
N LEU A 94 -15.94 12.87 -24.01
CA LEU A 94 -15.88 12.01 -22.83
C LEU A 94 -15.04 10.75 -23.06
N SER A 95 -15.06 10.18 -24.27
CA SER A 95 -14.25 9.01 -24.60
C SER A 95 -12.76 9.28 -24.46
N ALA A 96 -12.27 10.42 -24.96
CA ALA A 96 -10.86 10.80 -24.82
C ALA A 96 -10.48 11.02 -23.35
N LEU A 97 -11.31 11.75 -22.59
CA LEU A 97 -11.08 11.97 -21.17
C LEU A 97 -11.09 10.69 -20.33
N LYS A 98 -11.76 9.63 -20.80
CA LYS A 98 -11.78 8.33 -20.13
C LYS A 98 -10.53 7.52 -20.40
N SER A 99 -10.06 7.47 -21.65
CA SER A 99 -9.07 6.47 -22.08
C SER A 99 -7.70 7.03 -22.51
N ASP A 100 -7.56 8.34 -22.68
CA ASP A 100 -6.30 8.98 -23.06
C ASP A 100 -5.73 9.75 -21.86
N ASP A 101 -4.54 9.34 -21.40
CA ASP A 101 -3.92 9.89 -20.19
C ASP A 101 -3.65 11.39 -20.32
N ALA A 102 -3.22 11.86 -21.50
CA ALA A 102 -2.91 13.28 -21.70
C ALA A 102 -4.19 14.15 -21.70
N ALA A 103 -5.27 13.66 -22.31
CA ALA A 103 -6.59 14.26 -22.26
C ALA A 103 -7.10 14.31 -20.81
N ASN A 104 -6.97 13.20 -20.08
CA ASN A 104 -7.40 13.10 -18.69
C ASN A 104 -6.65 14.08 -17.77
N ILE A 105 -5.31 14.16 -17.89
CA ILE A 105 -4.46 15.14 -17.18
C ILE A 105 -4.87 16.57 -17.51
N THR A 106 -5.13 16.86 -18.79
CA THR A 106 -5.64 18.16 -19.25
C THR A 106 -6.99 18.49 -18.60
N GLY A 107 -7.90 17.51 -18.55
CA GLY A 107 -9.21 17.63 -17.91
C GLY A 107 -9.13 17.90 -16.41
N GLY A 108 -8.28 17.16 -15.69
CA GLY A 108 -8.06 17.37 -14.25
C GLY A 108 -7.51 18.76 -13.95
N ALA A 109 -6.50 19.21 -14.71
CA ALA A 109 -5.94 20.55 -14.58
C ALA A 109 -6.98 21.65 -14.86
N ALA A 110 -7.84 21.46 -15.87
CA ALA A 110 -8.92 22.40 -16.20
C ALA A 110 -9.94 22.53 -15.06
N VAL A 111 -10.36 21.40 -14.47
CA VAL A 111 -11.28 21.39 -13.33
C VAL A 111 -10.66 22.08 -12.11
N LEU A 112 -9.41 21.76 -11.78
CA LEU A 112 -8.68 22.43 -10.69
C LEU A 112 -8.62 23.94 -10.91
N ARG A 113 -8.30 24.37 -12.13
CA ARG A 113 -8.27 25.79 -12.46
C ARG A 113 -9.64 26.45 -12.28
N SER A 114 -10.71 25.83 -12.75
CA SER A 114 -12.06 26.35 -12.53
C SER A 114 -12.40 26.48 -11.04
N LEU A 115 -11.96 25.55 -10.19
CA LEU A 115 -12.15 25.64 -8.73
C LEU A 115 -11.32 26.78 -8.12
N ALA A 116 -10.09 26.99 -8.60
CA ALA A 116 -9.26 28.13 -8.18
C ALA A 116 -9.88 29.48 -8.57
N ASP A 117 -10.49 29.57 -9.75
CA ASP A 117 -11.20 30.77 -10.22
C ASP A 117 -12.46 31.03 -9.37
N GLU A 118 -13.22 29.99 -9.01
CA GLU A 118 -14.36 30.10 -8.07
C GLU A 118 -13.92 30.59 -6.67
N LEU A 119 -12.72 30.21 -6.25
CA LEU A 119 -12.07 30.67 -5.02
C LEU A 119 -11.39 32.05 -5.18
N LYS A 120 -11.43 32.64 -6.37
CA LYS A 120 -10.86 33.96 -6.70
C LYS A 120 -9.34 34.03 -6.46
N LEU A 121 -8.61 32.93 -6.65
CA LEU A 121 -7.15 32.97 -6.67
C LEU A 121 -6.70 33.78 -7.89
N ASP A 122 -5.93 34.84 -7.66
CA ASP A 122 -5.32 35.62 -8.74
C ASP A 122 -4.10 34.89 -9.35
N ALA A 123 -3.51 35.49 -10.39
CA ALA A 123 -2.37 34.91 -11.10
C ALA A 123 -1.11 34.77 -10.23
N ALA A 124 -0.96 35.59 -9.18
CA ALA A 124 0.16 35.47 -8.25
C ALA A 124 -0.08 34.32 -7.26
N ALA A 125 -1.28 34.24 -6.69
CA ALA A 125 -1.70 33.18 -5.78
C ALA A 125 -1.62 31.80 -6.45
N ARG A 126 -1.98 31.68 -7.73
CA ARG A 126 -1.91 30.41 -8.47
C ARG A 126 -0.48 29.85 -8.59
N LYS A 127 0.56 30.68 -8.50
CA LYS A 127 1.97 30.21 -8.52
C LYS A 127 2.41 29.59 -7.20
N ASP A 128 1.69 29.85 -6.11
CA ASP A 128 1.96 29.30 -4.79
C ASP A 128 1.13 28.03 -4.58
N ALA A 129 1.79 26.87 -4.57
CA ALA A 129 1.13 25.58 -4.34
C ALA A 129 0.35 25.57 -3.02
N GLY A 130 0.78 26.28 -1.97
CA GLY A 130 0.07 26.35 -0.70
C GLY A 130 -1.34 26.95 -0.80
N LYS A 131 -1.60 27.79 -1.80
CA LYS A 131 -2.91 28.45 -1.99
C LYS A 131 -3.97 27.54 -2.59
N TRP A 132 -3.59 26.40 -3.15
CA TRP A 132 -4.52 25.51 -3.86
C TRP A 132 -5.31 24.57 -2.96
N TYR A 133 -5.04 24.52 -1.65
CA TYR A 133 -5.59 23.49 -0.76
C TYR A 133 -7.11 23.39 -0.82
N GLN A 134 -7.81 24.52 -0.79
CA GLN A 134 -9.28 24.53 -0.88
C GLN A 134 -9.79 24.06 -2.25
N ALA A 135 -9.06 24.30 -3.34
CA ALA A 135 -9.42 23.79 -4.66
C ALA A 135 -9.22 22.26 -4.72
N ILE A 136 -8.13 21.76 -4.16
CA ILE A 136 -7.82 20.32 -4.05
C ILE A 136 -8.88 19.62 -3.18
N ALA A 137 -9.23 20.17 -2.02
CA ALA A 137 -10.28 19.61 -1.17
C ALA A 137 -11.63 19.53 -1.90
N ARG A 138 -11.99 20.54 -2.69
CA ARG A 138 -13.21 20.53 -3.52
C ARG A 138 -13.13 19.57 -4.71
N TYR A 139 -11.94 19.32 -5.24
CA TYR A 139 -11.73 18.40 -6.36
C TYR A 139 -12.17 16.97 -6.01
N SER A 140 -11.98 16.55 -4.76
CA SER A 140 -12.43 15.24 -4.23
C SER A 140 -13.92 14.95 -4.46
N GLY A 141 -14.75 15.98 -4.60
CA GLY A 141 -16.19 15.84 -4.72
C GLY A 141 -16.86 15.15 -3.51
N ALA A 142 -16.20 15.13 -2.35
CA ALA A 142 -16.71 14.56 -1.11
C ALA A 142 -17.80 15.45 -0.49
N SER A 143 -18.86 14.82 0.02
CA SER A 143 -19.96 15.52 0.70
C SER A 143 -19.60 15.95 2.12
N SER A 144 -18.73 15.18 2.80
CA SER A 144 -18.21 15.52 4.12
C SER A 144 -16.97 16.43 4.01
N PRO A 145 -16.95 17.58 4.71
CA PRO A 145 -15.75 18.42 4.79
C PRO A 145 -14.54 17.67 5.35
N ALA A 146 -14.73 16.73 6.29
CA ALA A 146 -13.63 15.96 6.88
C ALA A 146 -12.99 15.01 5.88
N VAL A 147 -13.78 14.41 4.99
CA VAL A 147 -13.27 13.56 3.91
C VAL A 147 -12.59 14.39 2.81
N ALA A 148 -13.15 15.57 2.49
CA ALA A 148 -12.50 16.52 1.59
C ALA A 148 -11.15 17.03 2.14
N ARG A 149 -11.06 17.24 3.46
CA ARG A 149 -9.83 17.58 4.15
C ARG A 149 -8.81 16.44 4.08
N LEU A 150 -9.22 15.21 4.42
CA LEU A 150 -8.41 13.99 4.34
C LEU A 150 -7.81 13.79 2.94
N TYR A 151 -8.62 14.00 1.90
CA TYR A 151 -8.15 13.96 0.51
C TYR A 151 -7.04 14.98 0.25
N ALA A 152 -7.27 16.24 0.63
CA ALA A 152 -6.30 17.30 0.41
C ALA A 152 -5.02 17.11 1.25
N ASP A 153 -5.14 16.69 2.51
CA ASP A 153 -3.97 16.39 3.35
C ASP A 153 -3.12 15.27 2.70
N THR A 154 -3.73 14.20 2.18
CA THR A 154 -3.03 13.14 1.41
C THR A 154 -2.24 13.70 0.22
N VAL A 155 -2.86 14.54 -0.62
CA VAL A 155 -2.17 15.15 -1.78
C VAL A 155 -0.97 16.00 -1.36
N TYR A 156 -1.09 16.74 -0.25
CA TYR A 156 -0.01 17.60 0.24
C TYR A 156 1.10 16.81 0.93
N GLU A 157 0.80 15.65 1.51
CA GLU A 157 1.83 14.71 1.96
C GLU A 157 2.65 14.17 0.78
N GLU A 158 2.00 13.79 -0.31
CA GLU A 158 2.71 13.33 -1.52
C GLU A 158 3.53 14.45 -2.17
N LEU A 159 3.02 15.69 -2.17
CA LEU A 159 3.81 16.86 -2.60
C LEU A 159 5.04 17.08 -1.69
N ALA A 160 4.89 16.91 -0.38
CA ALA A 160 5.97 17.08 0.58
C ALA A 160 7.04 15.98 0.45
N LYS A 161 6.64 14.72 0.24
CA LYS A 161 7.53 13.58 0.01
C LYS A 161 8.20 13.62 -1.36
N GLY A 162 7.50 14.19 -2.36
CA GLY A 162 7.86 14.11 -3.76
C GLY A 162 7.45 12.76 -4.37
N VAL A 163 7.27 12.76 -5.68
CA VAL A 163 6.90 11.56 -6.46
C VAL A 163 8.08 11.15 -7.32
N ASN A 164 8.45 9.87 -7.29
CA ASN A 164 9.36 9.24 -8.24
C ASN A 164 8.82 7.85 -8.55
N ALA A 165 7.96 7.78 -9.56
CA ALA A 165 7.16 6.59 -9.84
C ALA A 165 7.22 6.21 -11.32
N LYS A 166 7.16 4.90 -11.57
CA LYS A 166 7.03 4.37 -12.92
C LYS A 166 5.55 4.24 -13.27
N THR A 167 5.16 4.74 -14.44
CA THR A 167 3.86 4.47 -15.02
C THR A 167 3.77 3.00 -15.47
N PRO A 168 2.57 2.47 -15.74
CA PRO A 168 2.41 1.14 -16.33
C PRO A 168 3.16 0.96 -17.67
N ALA A 169 3.35 2.05 -18.42
CA ALA A 169 4.11 2.07 -19.67
C ALA A 169 5.64 2.11 -19.46
N GLY A 170 6.12 2.18 -18.21
CA GLY A 170 7.54 2.18 -17.85
C GLY A 170 8.21 3.55 -17.81
N GLU A 171 7.50 4.61 -18.22
CA GLU A 171 7.92 6.01 -18.10
C GLU A 171 8.13 6.36 -16.62
N THR A 172 9.17 7.14 -16.30
CA THR A 172 9.41 7.60 -14.92
C THR A 172 8.96 9.05 -14.78
N VAL A 173 7.87 9.27 -14.05
CA VAL A 173 7.39 10.63 -13.74
C VAL A 173 7.95 11.05 -12.39
N THR A 174 8.52 12.24 -12.35
CA THR A 174 9.09 12.82 -11.13
C THR A 174 8.41 14.13 -10.75
N ALA A 175 8.26 14.36 -9.44
CA ALA A 175 7.94 15.64 -8.82
C ALA A 175 8.84 15.77 -7.59
N PRO A 176 9.73 16.77 -7.51
CA PRO A 176 10.65 16.91 -6.39
C PRO A 176 9.90 17.15 -5.07
N ALA A 177 10.43 16.60 -3.98
CA ALA A 177 9.93 16.84 -2.63
C ALA A 177 9.83 18.35 -2.34
N ARG A 178 8.63 18.81 -2.00
CA ARG A 178 8.36 20.22 -1.74
C ARG A 178 7.39 20.39 -0.58
N ALA A 179 7.94 20.51 0.62
CA ALA A 179 7.15 20.92 1.77
C ALA A 179 6.63 22.36 1.56
N VAL A 180 5.31 22.52 1.64
CA VAL A 180 4.63 23.82 1.62
C VAL A 180 3.71 23.91 2.82
N THR A 181 3.46 25.13 3.31
CA THR A 181 2.41 25.35 4.32
C THR A 181 1.07 25.48 3.60
N PRO A 182 0.15 24.51 3.75
CA PRO A 182 -1.12 24.57 3.03
C PRO A 182 -2.06 25.62 3.64
N ASP A 183 -2.62 26.48 2.80
CA ASP A 183 -3.65 27.44 3.19
C ASP A 183 -5.02 26.74 3.26
N ARG A 184 -5.26 26.08 4.40
CA ARG A 184 -6.45 25.24 4.60
C ARG A 184 -7.77 26.03 4.56
N GLY A 185 -7.74 27.36 4.72
CA GLY A 185 -8.94 28.19 4.78
C GLY A 185 -10.00 27.65 5.73
N SER A 186 -11.22 27.42 5.24
CA SER A 186 -12.32 26.87 6.03
C SER A 186 -12.06 25.47 6.59
N TYR A 187 -11.19 24.67 5.94
CA TYR A 187 -10.87 23.31 6.38
C TYR A 187 -9.94 23.27 7.60
N ALA A 188 -9.32 24.39 7.99
CA ALA A 188 -8.44 24.44 9.17
C ALA A 188 -9.15 24.08 10.49
N LYS A 189 -10.48 24.20 10.53
CA LYS A 189 -11.33 23.90 11.71
C LYS A 189 -12.12 22.60 11.55
N VAL A 190 -12.00 21.93 10.42
CA VAL A 190 -12.69 20.68 10.14
C VAL A 190 -11.91 19.56 10.81
N ASP A 191 -12.61 18.54 11.32
CA ASP A 191 -12.00 17.39 11.98
C ASP A 191 -10.92 16.72 11.11
N ASP A 192 -9.85 16.30 11.77
CA ASP A 192 -8.74 15.57 11.18
C ASP A 192 -8.99 14.07 11.30
N LEU A 193 -9.23 13.38 10.17
CA LEU A 193 -9.43 11.93 10.20
C LEU A 193 -8.11 11.16 10.36
N ASP A 194 -6.96 11.80 10.11
CA ASP A 194 -5.64 11.20 10.35
C ASP A 194 -5.19 11.36 11.81
N GLN A 195 -5.81 12.29 12.54
CA GLN A 195 -5.62 12.52 13.97
C GLN A 195 -6.99 12.55 14.68
N PRO A 196 -7.71 11.41 14.73
CA PRO A 196 -9.06 11.38 15.26
C PRO A 196 -9.06 11.81 16.73
N SER A 197 -9.84 12.86 17.03
CA SER A 197 -10.09 13.23 18.42
C SER A 197 -10.79 12.09 19.16
N THR A 198 -10.69 12.06 20.49
CA THR A 198 -11.35 11.02 21.30
C THR A 198 -12.87 10.94 21.08
N LEU A 199 -13.50 12.04 20.63
CA LEU A 199 -14.93 12.11 20.29
C LEU A 199 -15.25 11.55 18.89
N ALA A 200 -14.27 11.52 17.99
CA ALA A 200 -14.39 11.02 16.61
C ALA A 200 -13.78 9.61 16.43
N ALA A 201 -13.31 8.98 17.52
CA ALA A 201 -12.80 7.62 17.48
C ALA A 201 -13.94 6.59 17.33
N SER A 202 -13.70 5.57 16.52
CA SER A 202 -14.57 4.39 16.40
C SER A 202 -14.80 3.75 17.76
N THR A 203 -16.06 3.42 18.08
CA THR A 203 -16.37 2.68 19.31
C THR A 203 -16.07 1.19 19.18
N ASP A 204 -15.94 0.65 17.96
CA ASP A 204 -15.69 -0.78 17.76
C ASP A 204 -14.19 -1.04 17.68
N TYR A 205 -13.41 -0.36 16.86
CA TYR A 205 -11.96 -0.58 16.81
C TYR A 205 -11.22 0.65 17.34
N PRO A 206 -10.60 0.56 18.54
CA PRO A 206 -9.82 1.66 19.10
C PRO A 206 -8.73 2.11 18.12
N GLY A 207 -8.70 3.41 17.83
CA GLY A 207 -7.73 4.02 16.91
C GLY A 207 -8.20 4.13 15.46
N ALA A 208 -9.34 3.56 15.07
CA ALA A 208 -9.98 3.91 13.80
C ALA A 208 -10.69 5.27 13.92
N ALA A 209 -10.59 6.09 12.87
CA ALA A 209 -11.43 7.27 12.71
C ALA A 209 -12.89 6.87 12.44
N TRP A 210 -13.84 7.75 12.73
CA TRP A 210 -15.26 7.53 12.45
C TRP A 210 -15.74 8.46 11.33
N ALA A 211 -16.21 7.86 10.22
CA ALA A 211 -16.84 8.58 9.11
C ALA A 211 -18.07 7.80 8.62
N PRO A 212 -19.27 8.06 9.16
CA PRO A 212 -20.42 7.18 8.96
C PRO A 212 -20.85 7.13 7.50
N ALA A 213 -21.20 5.93 7.03
CA ALA A 213 -21.87 5.73 5.75
C ALA A 213 -23.28 6.36 5.78
N HIS A 214 -23.83 6.66 4.61
CA HIS A 214 -25.21 7.11 4.49
C HIS A 214 -26.17 6.03 5.02
N SER A 215 -27.24 6.42 5.72
CA SER A 215 -28.16 5.48 6.36
C SER A 215 -28.91 4.54 5.40
N SER A 216 -28.94 4.87 4.10
CA SER A 216 -29.47 3.98 3.06
C SER A 216 -28.51 2.85 2.65
N ASN A 217 -27.24 2.93 3.07
CA ASN A 217 -26.17 2.04 2.60
C ASN A 217 -25.87 0.90 3.57
N TYR A 218 -26.63 0.79 4.67
CA TYR A 218 -26.55 -0.32 5.62
C TYR A 218 -27.92 -0.55 6.28
N ALA A 219 -28.10 -1.69 6.92
CA ALA A 219 -29.30 -1.97 7.72
C ALA A 219 -28.98 -1.94 9.21
N VAL A 220 -29.71 -1.13 9.98
CA VAL A 220 -29.61 -1.13 11.44
C VAL A 220 -29.96 -2.52 11.98
N SER A 221 -29.14 -3.02 12.91
CA SER A 221 -29.29 -4.35 13.49
C SER A 221 -28.73 -4.39 14.93
N ASN A 222 -28.86 -5.56 15.56
CA ASN A 222 -28.45 -5.85 16.92
C ASN A 222 -27.48 -7.05 16.95
N ARG A 223 -26.62 -7.19 15.94
CA ARG A 223 -25.58 -8.23 15.91
C ARG A 223 -24.59 -8.03 17.05
N PRO A 224 -24.04 -9.11 17.64
CA PRO A 224 -24.19 -10.50 17.23
C PRO A 224 -25.44 -11.20 17.81
N THR A 225 -26.33 -10.50 18.52
CA THR A 225 -27.50 -11.10 19.16
C THR A 225 -28.55 -11.57 18.16
N SER A 226 -28.76 -10.82 17.07
CA SER A 226 -29.70 -11.22 16.01
C SER A 226 -29.12 -12.27 15.06
N ASP A 227 -27.85 -12.11 14.68
CA ASP A 227 -27.11 -12.99 13.79
C ASP A 227 -25.66 -13.04 14.27
N ALA A 228 -25.09 -14.23 14.39
CA ALA A 228 -23.68 -14.39 14.74
C ALA A 228 -22.79 -13.73 13.68
N ILE A 229 -21.77 -13.00 14.13
CA ILE A 229 -20.70 -12.50 13.28
C ILE A 229 -19.59 -13.56 13.32
N ASP A 230 -19.48 -14.35 12.26
CA ASP A 230 -18.58 -15.51 12.20
C ASP A 230 -17.61 -15.47 11.02
N ARG A 231 -17.63 -14.41 10.22
CA ARG A 231 -16.72 -14.22 9.08
C ARG A 231 -16.20 -12.80 9.01
N ILE A 232 -15.04 -12.65 8.38
CA ILE A 232 -14.49 -11.36 7.96
C ILE A 232 -14.24 -11.44 6.45
N VAL A 233 -14.76 -10.47 5.70
CA VAL A 233 -14.59 -10.43 4.24
C VAL A 233 -13.62 -9.31 3.89
N ILE A 234 -12.55 -9.67 3.18
CA ILE A 234 -11.51 -8.77 2.71
C ILE A 234 -11.84 -8.36 1.29
N HIS A 235 -11.87 -7.04 1.07
CA HIS A 235 -12.15 -6.41 -0.21
C HIS A 235 -10.98 -5.54 -0.67
N VAL A 236 -10.93 -5.28 -1.97
CA VAL A 236 -10.13 -4.20 -2.56
C VAL A 236 -11.08 -3.24 -3.26
N ALA A 237 -11.00 -1.97 -2.92
CA ALA A 237 -12.05 -1.00 -3.20
C ALA A 237 -12.17 -0.58 -4.67
N GLN A 238 -11.14 -0.84 -5.49
CA GLN A 238 -11.02 -0.28 -6.84
C GLN A 238 -11.11 1.26 -6.83
N GLY A 239 -10.42 1.87 -5.86
CA GLY A 239 -10.48 3.31 -5.57
C GLY A 239 -9.61 3.73 -4.39
N THR A 240 -9.53 5.05 -4.17
CA THR A 240 -8.75 5.68 -3.09
C THR A 240 -9.44 5.60 -1.74
N TYR A 241 -8.68 5.73 -0.65
CA TYR A 241 -9.17 5.72 0.72
C TYR A 241 -10.26 6.76 0.97
N ALA A 242 -10.00 8.02 0.60
CA ALA A 242 -10.97 9.10 0.72
C ALA A 242 -12.16 8.91 -0.25
N GLY A 243 -11.92 8.40 -1.47
CA GLY A 243 -12.95 8.08 -2.46
C GLY A 243 -13.93 7.02 -1.95
N THR A 244 -13.45 5.92 -1.38
CA THR A 244 -14.28 4.86 -0.80
C THR A 244 -15.15 5.38 0.34
N ILE A 245 -14.59 6.16 1.27
CA ILE A 245 -15.36 6.75 2.39
C ILE A 245 -16.43 7.71 1.86
N SER A 246 -16.07 8.57 0.90
CA SER A 246 -17.00 9.50 0.22
C SER A 246 -18.13 8.76 -0.51
N TRP A 247 -17.81 7.64 -1.16
CA TRP A 247 -18.78 6.77 -1.83
C TRP A 247 -19.78 6.20 -0.82
N PHE A 248 -19.32 5.68 0.30
CA PHE A 248 -20.20 5.16 1.35
C PHE A 248 -21.09 6.23 1.98
N GLN A 249 -20.67 7.50 1.97
CA GLN A 249 -21.44 8.65 2.45
C GLN A 249 -22.50 9.17 1.48
N THR A 250 -22.53 8.70 0.25
CA THR A 250 -23.47 9.20 -0.76
C THR A 250 -24.64 8.22 -0.92
N GLY A 251 -25.87 8.75 -0.84
CA GLY A 251 -27.12 8.00 -0.99
C GLY A 251 -28.34 8.93 -0.98
N PRO A 252 -29.54 8.42 -1.29
CA PRO A 252 -29.85 7.04 -1.70
C PRO A 252 -29.42 6.73 -3.14
N ARG A 253 -29.17 5.45 -3.46
CA ARG A 253 -28.80 4.97 -4.80
C ARG A 253 -29.47 3.63 -5.12
N PRO A 254 -29.57 3.24 -6.41
CA PRO A 254 -30.17 1.96 -6.80
C PRO A 254 -29.46 0.73 -6.19
N ASN A 255 -28.12 0.77 -6.11
CA ASN A 255 -27.29 -0.30 -5.57
C ASN A 255 -26.54 0.20 -4.32
N PRO A 256 -27.20 0.22 -3.14
CA PRO A 256 -26.59 0.73 -1.91
C PRO A 256 -25.44 -0.18 -1.47
N THR A 257 -24.28 0.41 -1.18
CA THR A 257 -23.04 -0.33 -0.86
C THR A 257 -22.30 0.35 0.29
N SER A 258 -21.78 -0.44 1.22
CA SER A 258 -20.89 0.01 2.30
C SER A 258 -20.10 -1.15 2.87
N ALA A 259 -18.95 -0.87 3.48
CA ALA A 259 -18.24 -1.79 4.36
C ALA A 259 -18.22 -1.25 5.80
N HIS A 260 -17.67 -2.03 6.73
CA HIS A 260 -17.52 -1.58 8.12
C HIS A 260 -16.27 -0.74 8.29
N TYR A 261 -15.19 -1.10 7.60
CA TYR A 261 -13.90 -0.43 7.68
C TYR A 261 -13.30 -0.21 6.29
N VAL A 262 -12.49 0.84 6.18
CA VAL A 262 -11.60 1.11 5.05
C VAL A 262 -10.17 1.24 5.58
N VAL A 263 -9.18 0.70 4.87
CA VAL A 263 -7.76 0.73 5.23
C VAL A 263 -6.95 1.44 4.13
N ARG A 264 -6.18 2.47 4.53
CA ARG A 264 -5.31 3.25 3.62
C ARG A 264 -4.03 2.49 3.30
N SER A 265 -3.58 2.60 2.06
CA SER A 265 -2.41 1.91 1.53
C SER A 265 -1.09 2.45 2.08
N SER A 266 -0.92 3.78 2.09
CA SER A 266 0.36 4.43 2.36
C SER A 266 0.88 4.21 3.78
N ASP A 267 -0.01 4.22 4.78
CA ASP A 267 0.35 4.22 6.20
C ASP A 267 -0.53 3.29 7.06
N GLY A 268 -1.51 2.61 6.46
CA GLY A 268 -2.40 1.69 7.17
C GLY A 268 -3.42 2.39 8.07
N ALA A 269 -3.75 3.67 7.85
CA ALA A 269 -4.83 4.35 8.55
C ALA A 269 -6.18 3.63 8.36
N ILE A 270 -7.01 3.59 9.40
CA ILE A 270 -8.27 2.85 9.40
C ILE A 270 -9.43 3.80 9.72
N THR A 271 -10.46 3.78 8.89
CA THR A 271 -11.71 4.50 9.14
C THR A 271 -12.84 3.50 9.24
N GLN A 272 -13.62 3.58 10.32
CA GLN A 272 -14.87 2.85 10.46
C GLN A 272 -16.02 3.68 9.85
N THR A 273 -16.80 3.03 8.99
CA THR A 273 -17.93 3.64 8.27
C THR A 273 -19.28 3.07 8.68
N VAL A 274 -19.33 1.85 9.20
CA VAL A 274 -20.55 1.22 9.75
C VAL A 274 -20.20 0.49 11.05
N ARG A 275 -21.05 0.63 12.07
CA ARG A 275 -20.92 -0.10 13.35
C ARG A 275 -21.00 -1.60 13.09
N GLU A 276 -20.17 -2.42 13.72
CA GLU A 276 -20.16 -3.88 13.52
C GLU A 276 -21.50 -4.54 13.87
N LYS A 277 -22.27 -3.95 14.80
CA LYS A 277 -23.63 -4.42 15.12
C LYS A 277 -24.61 -4.27 13.95
N ASP A 278 -24.41 -3.30 13.07
CA ASP A 278 -25.26 -2.97 11.93
C ASP A 278 -24.76 -3.68 10.68
N ARG A 279 -25.63 -4.04 9.75
CA ARG A 279 -25.25 -4.80 8.54
C ARG A 279 -24.84 -3.86 7.42
N ALA A 280 -23.54 -3.68 7.21
CA ALA A 280 -23.02 -3.04 6.00
C ALA A 280 -23.37 -3.87 4.75
N PHE A 281 -23.43 -3.23 3.59
CA PHE A 281 -23.81 -3.87 2.32
C PHE A 281 -22.58 -4.09 1.44
N HIS A 282 -21.83 -5.18 1.65
CA HIS A 282 -20.54 -5.44 0.99
C HIS A 282 -20.40 -6.82 0.32
N ALA A 283 -21.17 -7.84 0.72
CA ALA A 283 -20.99 -9.23 0.28
C ALA A 283 -22.31 -10.02 0.23
N GLY A 284 -23.37 -9.40 -0.30
CA GLY A 284 -24.68 -10.05 -0.49
C GLY A 284 -25.20 -10.78 0.75
N ASN A 285 -25.45 -12.08 0.64
CA ASN A 285 -25.96 -12.90 1.74
C ASN A 285 -25.04 -12.98 2.97
N TYR A 286 -23.74 -12.67 2.82
CA TYR A 286 -22.79 -12.64 3.92
C TYR A 286 -22.88 -11.37 4.76
N ASN A 287 -23.56 -10.32 4.30
CA ASN A 287 -23.78 -9.07 5.04
C ASN A 287 -24.35 -9.31 6.45
N ARG A 288 -25.16 -10.37 6.63
CA ARG A 288 -25.77 -10.69 7.94
C ARG A 288 -24.77 -11.25 8.96
N ARG A 289 -23.72 -11.92 8.51
CA ARG A 289 -22.84 -12.75 9.37
C ARG A 289 -21.38 -12.32 9.34
N SER A 290 -21.06 -11.20 8.69
CA SER A 290 -19.68 -10.80 8.50
C SER A 290 -19.41 -9.32 8.75
N VAL A 291 -18.13 -9.03 8.95
CA VAL A 291 -17.54 -7.69 8.89
C VAL A 291 -16.74 -7.57 7.58
N GLY A 292 -17.17 -6.67 6.69
CA GLY A 292 -16.41 -6.27 5.50
C GLY A 292 -15.36 -5.20 5.77
N ILE A 293 -14.16 -5.38 5.20
CA ILE A 293 -13.02 -4.45 5.25
C ILE A 293 -12.56 -4.15 3.83
N GLU A 294 -12.64 -2.89 3.42
CA GLU A 294 -12.11 -2.38 2.15
C GLU A 294 -10.65 -1.99 2.29
N HIS A 295 -9.84 -2.36 1.30
CA HIS A 295 -8.46 -1.91 1.17
C HIS A 295 -8.35 -0.97 -0.02
N GLU A 296 -7.81 0.22 0.21
CA GLU A 296 -7.49 1.17 -0.85
C GLU A 296 -6.64 0.51 -1.94
N GLY A 297 -6.99 0.73 -3.20
CA GLY A 297 -6.17 0.33 -4.33
C GLY A 297 -6.92 -0.42 -5.43
N TRP A 298 -6.13 -1.01 -6.33
CA TRP A 298 -6.58 -1.71 -7.52
C TRP A 298 -6.05 -3.14 -7.59
N VAL A 299 -6.94 -4.09 -7.90
CA VAL A 299 -6.65 -5.53 -7.91
C VAL A 299 -5.60 -5.97 -8.93
N ASP A 300 -5.30 -5.13 -9.92
CA ASP A 300 -4.34 -5.35 -11.00
C ASP A 300 -3.01 -4.59 -10.81
N ASN A 301 -2.84 -3.89 -9.68
CA ASN A 301 -1.63 -3.14 -9.38
C ASN A 301 -1.08 -3.46 -7.97
N ALA A 302 -0.02 -4.27 -7.93
CA ALA A 302 0.59 -4.75 -6.70
C ALA A 302 1.18 -3.63 -5.80
N THR A 303 1.44 -2.44 -6.33
CA THR A 303 2.05 -1.33 -5.56
C THR A 303 1.14 -0.81 -4.46
N TRP A 304 -0.17 -1.07 -4.56
CA TRP A 304 -1.15 -0.71 -3.53
C TRP A 304 -1.07 -1.62 -2.29
N PHE A 305 -0.57 -2.84 -2.40
CA PHE A 305 -0.58 -3.79 -1.28
C PHE A 305 0.67 -3.69 -0.40
N THR A 306 0.78 -2.56 0.30
CA THR A 306 1.95 -2.25 1.15
C THR A 306 2.03 -3.13 2.39
N ASP A 307 3.24 -3.27 2.94
CA ASP A 307 3.43 -3.99 4.20
C ASP A 307 2.66 -3.35 5.37
N THR A 308 2.59 -2.02 5.40
CA THR A 308 1.87 -1.27 6.43
C THR A 308 0.37 -1.52 6.38
N MET A 309 -0.23 -1.47 5.19
CA MET A 309 -1.64 -1.82 4.98
C MET A 309 -1.94 -3.23 5.51
N TYR A 310 -1.13 -4.22 5.11
CA TYR A 310 -1.29 -5.61 5.57
C TYR A 310 -1.21 -5.73 7.09
N ARG A 311 -0.27 -5.04 7.75
CA ARG A 311 -0.11 -5.09 9.21
C ARG A 311 -1.27 -4.45 9.94
N SER A 312 -1.71 -3.26 9.52
CA SER A 312 -2.82 -2.55 10.14
C SER A 312 -4.13 -3.31 9.97
N SER A 313 -4.41 -3.80 8.76
CA SER A 313 -5.58 -4.62 8.49
C SER A 313 -5.56 -5.93 9.28
N ALA A 314 -4.41 -6.62 9.36
CA ALA A 314 -4.31 -7.83 10.16
C ALA A 314 -4.53 -7.56 11.65
N ALA A 315 -4.12 -6.40 12.18
CA ALA A 315 -4.40 -6.00 13.56
C ALA A 315 -5.90 -5.79 13.81
N LEU A 316 -6.58 -5.14 12.87
CA LEU A 316 -8.03 -4.99 12.87
C LEU A 316 -8.73 -6.37 12.85
N VAL A 317 -8.33 -7.25 11.93
CA VAL A 317 -8.88 -8.61 11.82
C VAL A 317 -8.66 -9.42 13.09
N ARG A 318 -7.48 -9.36 13.71
CA ARG A 318 -7.23 -10.02 14.99
C ARG A 318 -8.18 -9.52 16.06
N ASN A 319 -8.35 -8.20 16.18
CA ASN A 319 -9.21 -7.59 17.17
C ASN A 319 -10.70 -7.98 17.00
N ILE A 320 -11.21 -7.97 15.76
CA ILE A 320 -12.56 -8.43 15.42
C ILE A 320 -12.71 -9.92 15.77
N ALA A 321 -11.75 -10.74 15.34
CA ALA A 321 -11.78 -12.17 15.54
C ALA A 321 -11.75 -12.55 17.03
N ASP A 322 -10.92 -11.88 17.84
CA ASP A 322 -10.86 -12.08 19.28
C ASP A 322 -12.17 -11.68 19.97
N ARG A 323 -12.79 -10.59 19.55
CA ARG A 323 -14.06 -10.10 20.12
C ARG A 323 -15.23 -11.03 19.84
N TYR A 324 -15.32 -11.56 18.63
CA TYR A 324 -16.44 -12.39 18.20
C TYR A 324 -16.16 -13.89 18.26
N GLY A 325 -14.96 -14.31 18.68
CA GLY A 325 -14.56 -15.72 18.75
C GLY A 325 -14.40 -16.37 17.38
N ILE A 326 -14.03 -15.60 16.36
CA ILE A 326 -13.85 -16.09 14.99
C ILE A 326 -12.48 -16.80 14.88
N PRO A 327 -12.43 -18.06 14.43
CA PRO A 327 -11.15 -18.72 14.15
C PRO A 327 -10.35 -17.97 13.09
N LYS A 328 -9.05 -17.77 13.34
CA LYS A 328 -8.15 -17.00 12.46
C LYS A 328 -7.61 -17.85 11.31
N ASP A 329 -8.50 -18.39 10.50
CA ASP A 329 -8.18 -19.26 9.37
C ASP A 329 -8.82 -18.77 8.06
N ARG A 330 -8.44 -19.40 6.94
CA ARG A 330 -8.94 -19.06 5.60
C ARG A 330 -10.37 -19.51 5.32
N THR A 331 -10.99 -20.27 6.22
CA THR A 331 -12.42 -20.56 6.12
C THR A 331 -13.22 -19.38 6.64
N HIS A 332 -12.75 -18.69 7.69
CA HIS A 332 -13.47 -17.60 8.35
C HIS A 332 -13.07 -16.19 7.90
N ILE A 333 -11.81 -16.02 7.53
CA ILE A 333 -11.31 -14.80 6.89
C ILE A 333 -11.22 -15.12 5.41
N VAL A 334 -12.08 -14.52 4.61
CA VAL A 334 -12.28 -14.84 3.19
C VAL A 334 -12.13 -13.58 2.34
N GLY A 335 -11.76 -13.73 1.08
CA GLY A 335 -11.89 -12.69 0.06
C GLY A 335 -13.32 -12.59 -0.42
N HIS A 336 -13.70 -11.46 -1.01
CA HIS A 336 -15.02 -11.32 -1.61
C HIS A 336 -15.28 -12.34 -2.71
N SER A 337 -14.28 -12.61 -3.56
CA SER A 337 -14.31 -13.67 -4.60
C SER A 337 -14.55 -15.09 -4.07
N GLU A 338 -14.37 -15.33 -2.77
CA GLU A 338 -14.62 -16.63 -2.13
C GLU A 338 -16.00 -16.72 -1.47
N VAL A 339 -16.76 -15.61 -1.47
CA VAL A 339 -18.14 -15.60 -1.00
C VAL A 339 -19.03 -16.32 -2.04
N PRO A 340 -19.89 -17.26 -1.62
CA PRO A 340 -20.82 -17.89 -2.55
C PRO A 340 -21.68 -16.86 -3.29
N GLU A 341 -21.85 -17.05 -4.60
CA GLU A 341 -22.60 -16.16 -5.49
C GLU A 341 -21.94 -14.80 -5.73
N ALA A 342 -20.68 -14.61 -5.32
CA ALA A 342 -19.92 -13.42 -5.69
C ALA A 342 -19.70 -13.36 -7.21
N ASP A 343 -20.03 -12.22 -7.80
CA ASP A 343 -19.72 -11.81 -9.16
C ASP A 343 -18.45 -10.93 -9.23
N HIS A 344 -17.79 -10.71 -8.08
CA HIS A 344 -16.59 -9.91 -7.94
C HIS A 344 -15.31 -10.78 -7.81
N THR A 345 -14.17 -10.21 -8.21
CA THR A 345 -12.87 -10.90 -8.25
C THR A 345 -11.88 -10.43 -7.17
N ASP A 346 -12.26 -9.46 -6.34
CA ASP A 346 -11.42 -8.92 -5.28
C ASP A 346 -11.24 -9.93 -4.11
N PRO A 347 -10.12 -9.87 -3.37
CA PRO A 347 -9.04 -8.87 -3.39
C PRO A 347 -8.02 -9.04 -4.54
N GLY A 348 -8.25 -9.96 -5.47
CA GLY A 348 -7.47 -10.08 -6.70
C GLY A 348 -6.17 -10.86 -6.56
N GLN A 349 -5.50 -11.06 -7.71
CA GLN A 349 -4.32 -11.93 -7.84
C GLN A 349 -3.09 -11.44 -7.07
N TYR A 350 -2.98 -10.12 -6.85
CA TYR A 350 -1.83 -9.53 -6.16
C TYR A 350 -2.01 -9.49 -4.64
N TRP A 351 -3.18 -9.85 -4.11
CA TRP A 351 -3.37 -9.99 -2.68
C TRP A 351 -2.66 -11.24 -2.14
N ASN A 352 -1.57 -11.04 -1.41
CA ASN A 352 -0.77 -12.12 -0.84
C ASN A 352 -1.41 -12.68 0.45
N TRP A 353 -2.30 -13.66 0.27
CA TRP A 353 -2.97 -14.34 1.38
C TRP A 353 -2.01 -14.99 2.39
N THR A 354 -0.90 -15.56 1.93
CA THR A 354 0.09 -16.18 2.81
C THR A 354 0.69 -15.15 3.77
N LYS A 355 1.17 -14.04 3.23
CA LYS A 355 1.71 -12.91 4.01
C LYS A 355 0.66 -12.34 4.97
N TYR A 356 -0.55 -12.12 4.46
CA TYR A 356 -1.62 -11.55 5.26
C TYR A 356 -2.01 -12.45 6.44
N MET A 357 -2.23 -13.76 6.19
CA MET A 357 -2.62 -14.70 7.23
C MET A 357 -1.51 -14.96 8.23
N GLN A 358 -0.23 -14.84 7.85
CA GLN A 358 0.88 -14.81 8.80
C GLN A 358 0.66 -13.68 9.81
N TYR A 359 0.48 -12.43 9.35
CA TYR A 359 0.18 -11.32 10.26
C TYR A 359 -1.09 -11.56 11.09
N VAL A 360 -2.17 -12.08 10.50
CA VAL A 360 -3.42 -12.33 11.22
C VAL A 360 -3.26 -13.39 12.31
N THR A 361 -2.56 -14.48 12.06
CA THR A 361 -2.36 -15.57 13.04
C THR A 361 -1.31 -15.27 14.10
N GLY A 362 -0.66 -14.11 14.02
CA GLY A 362 0.46 -13.75 14.91
C GLY A 362 1.78 -14.42 14.51
N GLY A 363 1.81 -15.19 13.43
CA GLY A 363 3.04 -15.63 12.78
C GLY A 363 3.70 -14.43 12.11
N SER A 364 4.83 -13.96 12.63
CA SER A 364 5.49 -12.79 12.03
C SER A 364 6.19 -13.19 10.73
N GLY A 365 5.47 -13.11 9.61
CA GLY A 365 5.93 -13.43 8.25
C GLY A 365 6.99 -12.51 7.65
N GLY A 366 8.01 -12.15 8.44
CA GLY A 366 9.23 -11.53 7.93
C GLY A 366 10.40 -12.47 8.16
N THR A 367 11.30 -12.60 7.19
CA THR A 367 12.67 -13.02 7.50
C THR A 367 13.28 -11.94 8.39
N ASN A 368 13.96 -12.33 9.47
CA ASN A 368 14.72 -11.37 10.26
C ASN A 368 15.72 -10.65 9.33
N PRO A 369 15.75 -9.31 9.28
CA PRO A 369 16.68 -8.58 8.40
C PRO A 369 18.15 -8.78 8.80
N HIS A 370 18.40 -9.41 9.95
CA HIS A 370 19.73 -9.75 10.44
C HIS A 370 19.99 -11.25 10.31
N THR A 371 21.13 -11.59 9.72
CA THR A 371 21.68 -12.95 9.74
C THR A 371 22.69 -13.05 10.89
N PRO A 372 23.00 -14.26 11.39
CA PRO A 372 24.04 -14.40 12.41
C PRO A 372 25.40 -13.85 11.96
N GLU A 373 25.74 -13.94 10.67
CA GLU A 373 26.96 -13.36 10.10
C GLU A 373 26.92 -11.83 10.07
N SER A 374 25.76 -11.20 9.78
CA SER A 374 25.68 -9.74 9.81
C SER A 374 25.77 -9.18 11.23
N VAL A 375 25.33 -9.94 12.24
CA VAL A 375 25.48 -9.61 13.67
C VAL A 375 26.91 -9.83 14.16
N CYS A 376 27.52 -10.97 13.83
CA CYS A 376 28.89 -11.29 14.25
C CYS A 376 29.97 -10.58 13.41
N GLY A 377 29.62 -10.04 12.25
CA GLY A 377 30.49 -9.26 11.39
C GLY A 377 31.34 -10.10 10.44
N THR A 378 32.13 -9.41 9.61
CA THR A 378 32.96 -10.01 8.56
C THR A 378 33.94 -11.06 9.12
N GLY A 379 34.11 -12.16 8.38
CA GLY A 379 35.03 -13.26 8.72
C GLY A 379 34.42 -14.34 9.62
N TYR A 380 33.27 -14.09 10.26
CA TYR A 380 32.57 -15.12 11.03
C TYR A 380 31.78 -16.06 10.12
N LYS A 381 31.84 -17.35 10.42
CA LYS A 381 31.06 -18.42 9.77
C LYS A 381 30.31 -19.21 10.82
N VAL A 382 29.05 -19.56 10.54
CA VAL A 382 28.26 -20.44 11.38
C VAL A 382 28.93 -21.81 11.44
N ILE A 383 29.23 -22.25 12.66
CA ILE A 383 29.78 -23.59 12.94
C ILE A 383 28.75 -24.47 13.66
N ASP A 384 27.74 -23.86 14.30
CA ASP A 384 26.62 -24.59 14.91
C ASP A 384 25.37 -23.72 15.11
N SER A 385 24.22 -24.34 15.32
CA SER A 385 22.95 -23.65 15.60
C SER A 385 21.94 -24.55 16.32
N ASN A 386 21.08 -23.96 17.16
CA ASN A 386 19.99 -24.68 17.81
C ASN A 386 18.66 -23.90 17.71
N PRO A 387 17.57 -24.52 17.21
CA PRO A 387 16.25 -23.90 17.19
C PRO A 387 15.70 -23.64 18.60
N LEU A 388 15.13 -22.46 18.83
CA LEU A 388 14.45 -22.08 20.08
C LEU A 388 12.93 -22.23 19.90
N GLY A 389 12.49 -23.41 19.48
CA GLY A 389 11.11 -23.65 19.04
C GLY A 389 10.76 -22.81 17.81
N THR A 390 9.59 -22.18 17.79
CA THR A 390 9.18 -21.26 16.71
C THR A 390 9.63 -19.82 16.92
N ALA A 391 10.22 -19.49 18.08
CA ALA A 391 10.51 -18.11 18.47
C ALA A 391 11.79 -17.54 17.84
N GLY A 392 12.71 -18.40 17.38
CA GLY A 392 13.99 -18.01 16.80
C GLY A 392 15.00 -19.15 16.78
N THR A 393 16.24 -18.82 16.46
CA THR A 393 17.38 -19.74 16.44
C THR A 393 18.59 -19.06 17.08
N VAL A 394 19.32 -19.78 17.94
CA VAL A 394 20.63 -19.34 18.43
C VAL A 394 21.73 -19.97 17.58
N TYR A 395 22.73 -19.18 17.23
CA TYR A 395 23.84 -19.58 16.37
C TYR A 395 25.17 -19.39 17.08
N LEU A 396 26.08 -20.34 16.86
CA LEU A 396 27.51 -20.23 17.17
C LEU A 396 28.28 -20.00 15.87
N LEU A 397 29.11 -18.97 15.85
CA LEU A 397 29.99 -18.63 14.75
C LEU A 397 31.44 -18.62 15.22
N TYR A 398 32.36 -18.82 14.28
CA TYR A 398 33.80 -18.72 14.51
C TYR A 398 34.49 -17.94 13.39
N ASN A 399 35.55 -17.23 13.73
CA ASN A 399 36.39 -16.49 12.80
C ASN A 399 37.85 -16.99 12.89
N THR A 400 38.28 -17.69 11.84
CA THR A 400 39.61 -18.30 11.74
C THR A 400 40.75 -17.30 11.68
N ASP A 401 40.48 -16.05 11.30
CA ASP A 401 41.51 -15.01 11.16
C ASP A 401 41.92 -14.42 12.52
N ASN A 402 41.05 -14.52 13.53
CA ASN A 402 41.28 -13.91 14.85
C ASN A 402 41.05 -14.84 16.04
N GLY A 403 40.61 -16.09 15.84
CA GLY A 403 40.48 -17.07 16.92
C GLY A 403 39.28 -16.86 17.84
N ASN A 404 38.27 -16.08 17.41
CA ASN A 404 37.12 -15.75 18.24
C ASN A 404 35.86 -16.52 17.85
N ASN A 405 35.11 -16.95 18.86
CA ASN A 405 33.72 -17.36 18.71
C ASN A 405 32.79 -16.15 18.87
N CYS A 406 31.62 -16.25 18.25
CA CYS A 406 30.53 -15.29 18.39
C CYS A 406 29.20 -16.02 18.54
N VAL A 407 28.35 -15.58 19.45
CA VAL A 407 26.98 -16.09 19.62
C VAL A 407 25.97 -14.99 19.33
N ALA A 408 24.97 -15.34 18.52
CA ALA A 408 23.83 -14.47 18.21
C ALA A 408 22.53 -15.28 18.25
N THR A 409 21.51 -14.73 18.91
CA THR A 409 20.15 -15.28 18.90
C THR A 409 19.27 -14.45 17.99
N ILE A 410 18.84 -15.03 16.88
CA ILE A 410 18.04 -14.37 15.84
C ILE A 410 16.57 -14.75 16.06
N LYS A 411 15.71 -13.77 16.32
CA LYS A 411 14.27 -14.00 16.48
C LYS A 411 13.64 -14.41 15.15
N ALA A 412 12.63 -15.29 15.21
CA ALA A 412 11.77 -15.64 14.08
C ALA A 412 10.33 -15.13 14.25
N THR A 413 9.96 -14.67 15.45
CA THR A 413 8.65 -14.08 15.76
C THR A 413 8.80 -12.76 16.50
N SER A 414 7.73 -11.97 16.56
CA SER A 414 7.71 -10.65 17.20
C SER A 414 8.79 -9.70 16.65
N LEU A 415 9.11 -9.83 15.36
CA LEU A 415 10.12 -9.01 14.69
C LEU A 415 9.72 -7.53 14.71
N GLY A 416 10.65 -6.66 15.12
CA GLY A 416 10.40 -5.23 15.31
C GLY A 416 9.77 -4.87 16.67
N THR A 417 9.35 -5.86 17.47
CA THR A 417 8.82 -5.64 18.83
C THR A 417 9.84 -6.09 19.86
N ALA A 418 10.20 -5.23 20.81
CA ALA A 418 11.16 -5.58 21.86
C ALA A 418 10.58 -6.67 22.79
N THR A 419 11.17 -7.87 22.76
CA THR A 419 10.78 -9.01 23.60
C THR A 419 12.00 -9.70 24.20
N ALA A 420 11.83 -10.36 25.34
CA ALA A 420 12.91 -11.00 26.08
C ALA A 420 13.69 -11.98 25.21
N THR A 421 14.95 -11.65 24.92
CA THR A 421 15.85 -12.42 24.08
C THR A 421 17.24 -12.42 24.73
N THR A 422 17.99 -13.51 24.60
CA THR A 422 19.31 -13.63 25.22
C THR A 422 20.25 -14.42 24.32
N ALA A 423 21.52 -14.05 24.31
CA ALA A 423 22.63 -14.81 23.73
C ALA A 423 23.76 -14.87 24.77
N PHE A 424 24.45 -16.00 24.91
CA PHE A 424 25.60 -16.11 25.80
C PHE A 424 26.70 -17.00 25.24
N LEU A 425 27.92 -16.74 25.70
CA LEU A 425 29.12 -17.51 25.40
C LEU A 425 29.97 -17.64 26.66
N GLU A 426 30.43 -18.85 26.94
CA GLU A 426 31.31 -19.19 28.06
C GLU A 426 32.48 -20.02 27.51
N VAL A 427 33.68 -19.43 27.56
CA VAL A 427 34.91 -20.13 27.19
C VAL A 427 35.40 -20.92 28.40
N GLU A 428 35.89 -22.14 28.19
CA GLU A 428 36.39 -22.99 29.27
C GLU A 428 37.44 -22.27 30.13
N GLY A 429 37.17 -22.19 31.44
CA GLY A 429 38.02 -21.48 32.40
C GLY A 429 37.82 -19.96 32.46
N GLN A 430 36.87 -19.40 31.71
CA GLN A 430 36.49 -17.98 31.76
C GLN A 430 35.06 -17.79 32.28
N THR A 431 34.73 -16.56 32.66
CA THR A 431 33.37 -16.20 33.06
C THR A 431 32.46 -16.08 31.84
N ARG A 432 31.23 -16.59 31.95
CA ARG A 432 30.20 -16.44 30.92
C ARG A 432 29.93 -14.96 30.63
N VAL A 433 29.88 -14.63 29.35
CA VAL A 433 29.40 -13.34 28.85
C VAL A 433 27.98 -13.55 28.32
N THR A 434 27.06 -12.68 28.71
CA THR A 434 25.65 -12.77 28.35
C THR A 434 25.16 -11.42 27.88
N ASP A 435 24.52 -11.39 26.70
CA ASP A 435 23.71 -10.28 26.26
C ASP A 435 22.23 -10.65 26.47
N THR A 436 21.54 -9.91 27.35
CA THR A 436 20.17 -10.19 27.75
C THR A 436 19.36 -8.91 27.87
N GLY A 437 18.11 -8.95 27.42
CA GLY A 437 17.25 -7.78 27.39
C GLY A 437 16.01 -8.01 26.53
N ASN A 438 15.26 -6.94 26.30
CA ASN A 438 14.15 -6.94 25.35
C ASN A 438 14.64 -6.43 24.00
N PHE A 439 14.70 -7.30 23.00
CA PHE A 439 15.26 -6.98 21.69
C PHE A 439 14.21 -7.06 20.59
N ALA A 440 14.27 -6.12 19.64
CA ALA A 440 13.35 -6.08 18.50
C ALA A 440 13.61 -7.21 17.50
N TYR A 441 14.88 -7.58 17.28
CA TYR A 441 15.27 -8.53 16.23
C TYR A 441 16.24 -9.62 16.69
N TYR A 442 17.24 -9.32 17.51
CA TYR A 442 18.23 -10.31 17.95
C TYR A 442 18.90 -9.90 19.27
N ALA A 443 19.50 -10.87 19.98
CA ALA A 443 20.47 -10.63 21.04
C ALA A 443 21.87 -11.08 20.56
N GLY A 444 22.92 -10.41 21.03
CA GLY A 444 24.29 -10.51 20.54
C GLY A 444 24.74 -9.26 19.75
N PRO A 445 25.96 -9.24 19.22
CA PRO A 445 26.94 -10.33 19.23
C PRO A 445 27.62 -10.48 20.60
N VAL A 446 27.69 -11.70 21.13
CA VAL A 446 28.57 -12.03 22.26
C VAL A 446 29.82 -12.68 21.70
N ARG A 447 30.98 -12.02 21.81
CA ARG A 447 32.25 -12.49 21.23
C ARG A 447 33.27 -12.78 22.33
N ALA A 448 34.06 -13.84 22.15
CA ALA A 448 35.19 -14.15 23.02
C ALA A 448 36.28 -14.91 22.26
N ALA A 449 37.54 -14.69 22.66
CA ALA A 449 38.68 -15.47 22.19
C ALA A 449 38.65 -16.84 22.83
N ALA A 450 38.69 -17.90 22.00
CA ALA A 450 38.60 -19.27 22.47
C ALA A 450 39.45 -20.26 21.67
N ALA A 451 40.47 -19.76 20.93
CA ALA A 451 41.45 -20.62 20.29
C ALA A 451 42.00 -21.66 21.28
N ASP A 452 42.02 -22.93 20.87
CA ASP A 452 42.45 -24.08 21.68
C ASP A 452 41.65 -24.31 22.99
N LYS A 453 40.42 -23.78 23.08
CA LYS A 453 39.50 -23.97 24.21
C LYS A 453 38.16 -24.51 23.74
N CYS A 454 37.45 -25.21 24.63
CA CYS A 454 36.05 -25.54 24.42
C CYS A 454 35.17 -24.33 24.76
N VAL A 455 34.02 -24.22 24.10
CA VAL A 455 33.03 -23.19 24.37
C VAL A 455 31.69 -23.81 24.72
N LYS A 456 30.97 -23.14 25.62
CA LYS A 456 29.57 -23.36 25.91
C LYS A 456 28.79 -22.15 25.44
N TRP A 457 27.67 -22.36 24.78
CA TRP A 457 26.89 -21.30 24.15
C TRP A 457 25.40 -21.57 24.24
N GLY A 458 24.62 -20.53 24.02
CA GLY A 458 23.17 -20.66 24.04
C GLY A 458 22.45 -19.34 24.08
N GLY A 459 21.14 -19.43 24.29
CA GLY A 459 20.28 -18.28 24.18
C GLY A 459 18.83 -18.58 24.52
N LYS A 460 18.02 -17.53 24.47
CA LYS A 460 16.58 -17.57 24.76
C LYS A 460 15.82 -16.68 23.79
N ALA A 461 14.66 -17.13 23.34
CA ALA A 461 13.67 -16.33 22.62
C ALA A 461 12.27 -16.82 23.00
N GLY A 462 11.39 -15.91 23.41
CA GLY A 462 10.08 -16.29 23.94
C GLY A 462 10.20 -17.11 25.23
N SER A 463 9.52 -18.26 25.30
CA SER A 463 9.63 -19.22 26.41
C SER A 463 10.72 -20.28 26.21
N SER A 464 11.29 -20.40 25.01
CA SER A 464 12.29 -21.41 24.67
C SER A 464 13.69 -20.96 25.05
N THR A 465 14.46 -21.85 25.69
CA THR A 465 15.86 -21.62 26.09
C THR A 465 16.72 -22.81 25.66
N TYR A 466 17.97 -22.55 25.30
CA TYR A 466 18.99 -23.56 25.00
C TYR A 466 20.31 -23.21 25.68
N GLU A 467 20.98 -24.22 26.21
CA GLU A 467 22.35 -24.16 26.73
C GLU A 467 23.05 -25.46 26.33
N SER A 468 24.20 -25.34 25.66
CA SER A 468 25.02 -26.50 25.29
C SER A 468 25.91 -26.99 26.45
N GLY A 469 26.61 -28.10 26.22
CA GLY A 469 27.80 -28.45 27.03
C GLY A 469 29.02 -27.62 26.62
N PHE A 470 30.19 -27.91 27.20
CA PHE A 470 31.44 -27.45 26.58
C PHE A 470 31.75 -28.33 25.37
N GLU A 471 31.83 -27.71 24.21
CA GLU A 471 32.00 -28.35 22.90
C GLU A 471 32.81 -27.44 21.97
N HIS A 472 32.96 -27.82 20.69
CA HIS A 472 33.76 -27.07 19.69
C HIS A 472 35.20 -26.75 20.15
N CYS A 473 35.83 -27.71 20.83
CA CYS A 473 37.18 -27.58 21.37
C CYS A 473 38.23 -27.48 20.27
N GLY A 474 39.06 -26.44 20.30
CA GLY A 474 40.15 -26.26 19.31
C GLY A 474 39.66 -25.75 17.96
N SER A 475 38.55 -25.00 17.96
CA SER A 475 38.11 -24.25 16.78
C SER A 475 39.05 -23.10 16.45
#